data_AF-A0A6J0AG73-F1
#
_entry.id   AF-A0A6J0AG73-F1
#
_cell.length_a   1.000
_cell.length_b   1.000
_cell.length_c   1.000
_cell.angle_alpha   90.00
_cell.angle_beta   90.00
_cell.angle_gamma   90.00
#
_symmetry.space_group_name_H-M   'P 1'
#
loop_
_entity.id
_entity.type
_entity.pdbx_description
1 polymer ?
#
loop_
_entity_poly.entity_id
_entity_poly.type
_entity_poly.pdbx_seq_one_letter_code
_entity_poly.pdbx_strand_id
1 'polypeptide(L)'
;MPGSSGQTARPSKRSETRVPVAPAGCNGGFPSGAWNFWTKQGLVSGGLYDSHVGCRPYSIPPCEHHVNGSRPPCTGEGATPKCRKNCEPGYTPSYKDDKHFGCSSYSVPSNQEEIMAEIYKNGPVEGAFSVYSDFLLYKSGVYQHVKGEMMGGHAIRILGWGEENGTPYWLVGNSWNTDWGDNGFFKILRGQDHCGIESEVVAGVPCAKRD
;
A
#
# COMPACT_ATOMS: atom_id res chain seq x y z
N MET A 1 -4.07 31.02 16.33
CA MET A 1 -2.90 30.13 16.12
C MET A 1 -3.16 29.34 14.85
N PRO A 2 -2.66 29.75 13.68
CA PRO A 2 -2.91 29.00 12.45
C PRO A 2 -2.04 27.73 12.46
N GLY A 3 -2.71 26.58 12.38
CA GLY A 3 -2.07 25.28 12.30
C GLY A 3 -1.29 25.15 11.01
N SER A 4 -0.02 24.78 11.13
CA SER A 4 0.82 24.34 10.01
C SER A 4 0.18 23.08 9.40
N SER A 5 -0.49 23.24 8.27
CA SER A 5 -0.79 22.14 7.35
C SER A 5 0.54 21.63 6.78
N GLY A 6 1.19 20.72 7.50
CA GLY A 6 2.33 19.98 6.96
C GLY A 6 1.82 19.20 5.75
N GLN A 7 2.26 19.59 4.55
CA GLN A 7 2.00 18.81 3.34
C GLN A 7 2.65 17.45 3.54
N THR A 8 1.85 16.41 3.72
CA THR A 8 2.31 15.03 3.69
C THR A 8 2.75 14.71 2.27
N ALA A 9 4.06 14.70 2.04
CA ALA A 9 4.63 14.25 0.77
C ALA A 9 4.19 12.81 0.50
N ARG A 10 3.68 12.52 -0.71
CA ARG A 10 3.31 11.16 -1.12
C ARG A 10 4.57 10.38 -1.47
N PRO A 11 4.90 9.27 -0.77
CA PRO A 11 6.07 8.47 -1.11
C PRO A 11 5.94 7.86 -2.52
N SER A 12 7.04 7.86 -3.27
CA SER A 12 7.08 7.30 -4.61
C SER A 12 7.15 5.77 -4.57
N LYS A 13 6.06 5.10 -4.98
CA LYS A 13 6.06 3.65 -5.27
C LYS A 13 7.14 3.25 -6.28
N ARG A 14 7.51 4.15 -7.20
CA ARG A 14 8.57 3.90 -8.19
C ARG A 14 9.96 3.79 -7.55
N SER A 15 10.20 4.46 -6.43
CA SER A 15 11.45 4.37 -5.69
C SER A 15 11.61 3.07 -4.89
N GLU A 16 10.50 2.34 -4.67
CA GLU A 16 10.43 1.07 -3.94
C GLU A 16 10.57 -0.16 -4.86
N THR A 17 10.06 -0.09 -6.09
CA THR A 17 9.92 -1.24 -7.03
C THR A 17 11.22 -1.96 -7.46
N ARG A 18 12.42 -1.40 -7.23
CA ARG A 18 13.68 -2.09 -7.52
C ARG A 18 14.73 -1.73 -6.48
N VAL A 19 14.59 -2.36 -5.33
CA VAL A 19 15.49 -2.26 -4.17
C VAL A 19 16.10 -3.64 -3.92
N PRO A 20 17.35 -3.76 -3.40
CA PRO A 20 17.95 -5.05 -3.06
C PRO A 20 17.12 -5.97 -2.14
N VAL A 21 16.05 -5.46 -1.53
CA VAL A 21 15.19 -6.14 -0.55
C VAL A 21 13.81 -6.53 -1.14
N ALA A 22 13.49 -6.11 -2.38
CA ALA A 22 12.32 -6.55 -3.15
C ALA A 22 12.81 -7.25 -4.43
N PRO A 23 13.23 -8.53 -4.34
CA PRO A 23 14.08 -9.17 -5.35
C PRO A 23 13.46 -9.27 -6.75
N ALA A 24 12.13 -9.16 -6.89
CA ALA A 24 11.44 -9.37 -8.17
C ALA A 24 10.67 -8.14 -8.71
N GLY A 25 10.59 -7.04 -7.95
CA GLY A 25 9.92 -5.80 -8.34
C GLY A 25 8.44 -5.97 -8.69
N CYS A 26 8.07 -5.81 -9.96
CA CYS A 26 6.71 -6.04 -10.43
C CYS A 26 6.24 -7.50 -10.34
N ASN A 27 7.15 -8.45 -10.09
CA ASN A 27 6.83 -9.88 -9.96
C ASN A 27 6.79 -10.34 -8.49
N GLY A 28 6.56 -9.40 -7.56
CA GLY A 28 6.45 -9.67 -6.13
C GLY A 28 7.58 -9.09 -5.28
N GLY A 29 7.30 -9.02 -3.98
CA GLY A 29 8.20 -8.46 -2.97
C GLY A 29 7.68 -8.72 -1.56
N PHE A 30 8.46 -8.27 -0.58
CA PHE A 30 8.13 -8.44 0.84
C PHE A 30 7.80 -7.08 1.47
N PRO A 31 6.62 -6.90 2.08
CA PRO A 31 6.25 -5.65 2.76
C PRO A 31 7.31 -5.17 3.76
N SER A 32 7.78 -6.07 4.64
CA SER A 32 8.84 -5.77 5.62
C SER A 32 10.13 -5.24 4.97
N GLY A 33 10.45 -5.71 3.77
CA GLY A 33 11.59 -5.24 2.99
C GLY A 33 11.44 -3.79 2.50
N ALA A 34 10.22 -3.39 2.15
CA ALA A 34 9.91 -2.02 1.74
C ALA A 34 10.07 -1.04 2.92
N TRP A 35 9.53 -1.38 4.10
CA TRP A 35 9.72 -0.56 5.32
C TRP A 35 11.19 -0.48 5.74
N ASN A 36 11.93 -1.58 5.62
CA ASN A 36 13.38 -1.57 5.90
C ASN A 36 14.15 -0.67 4.92
N PHE A 37 13.73 -0.62 3.65
CA PHE A 37 14.32 0.29 2.68
C PHE A 37 14.00 1.74 3.01
N TRP A 38 12.75 2.05 3.37
CA TRP A 38 12.36 3.39 3.79
C TRP A 38 13.19 3.90 4.98
N THR A 39 13.49 3.04 5.95
CA THR A 39 14.35 3.42 7.10
C THR A 39 15.82 3.60 6.71
N LYS A 40 16.38 2.70 5.88
CA LYS A 40 17.82 2.74 5.53
C LYS A 40 18.17 3.73 4.44
N GLN A 41 17.31 3.86 3.44
CA GLN A 41 17.61 4.55 2.19
C GLN A 41 16.67 5.71 1.92
N GLY A 42 15.50 5.75 2.54
CA GLY A 42 14.50 6.78 2.31
C GLY A 42 13.84 6.69 0.94
N LEU A 43 12.70 7.36 0.82
CA LEU A 43 11.86 7.40 -0.37
C LEU A 43 11.72 8.85 -0.82
N VAL A 44 11.78 9.08 -2.12
CA VAL A 44 11.45 10.39 -2.69
C VAL A 44 9.95 10.54 -2.87
N SER A 45 9.46 11.76 -3.05
CA SER A 45 8.06 12.01 -3.37
C SER A 45 7.70 11.51 -4.78
N GLY A 46 6.42 11.17 -4.99
CA GLY A 46 5.93 10.73 -6.29
C GLY A 46 4.42 10.47 -6.33
N GLY A 47 3.74 11.08 -7.28
CA GLY A 47 2.32 10.96 -7.51
C GLY A 47 1.91 9.78 -8.41
N LEU A 48 0.66 9.86 -8.88
CA LEU A 48 0.07 8.89 -9.80
C LEU A 48 0.73 8.98 -11.19
N TYR A 49 0.42 7.99 -12.02
CA TYR A 49 0.79 8.00 -13.43
C TYR A 49 0.35 9.31 -14.11
N ASP A 50 1.28 9.91 -14.86
CA ASP A 50 1.08 11.15 -15.64
C ASP A 50 0.63 12.38 -14.82
N SER A 51 0.80 12.34 -13.50
CA SER A 51 0.38 13.46 -12.64
C SER A 51 1.38 14.62 -12.58
N HIS A 52 2.65 14.37 -12.92
CA HIS A 52 3.77 15.30 -12.72
C HIS A 52 3.90 15.86 -11.29
N VAL A 53 3.38 15.13 -10.29
CA VAL A 53 3.45 15.49 -8.88
C VAL A 53 4.59 14.75 -8.20
N GLY A 54 5.52 15.49 -7.57
CA GLY A 54 6.64 14.92 -6.82
C GLY A 54 7.86 14.59 -7.69
N CYS A 55 8.93 14.11 -7.04
CA CYS A 55 10.20 13.82 -7.70
C CYS A 55 10.09 12.69 -8.73
N ARG A 56 9.41 11.59 -8.37
CA ARG A 56 9.25 10.42 -9.25
C ARG A 56 7.81 9.88 -9.24
N PRO A 57 6.90 10.46 -10.03
CA PRO A 57 5.58 9.89 -10.29
C PRO A 57 5.66 8.44 -10.80
N TYR A 58 4.56 7.71 -10.59
CA TYR A 58 4.43 6.34 -11.08
C TYR A 58 4.53 6.28 -12.61
N SER A 59 5.21 5.28 -13.16
CA SER A 59 5.49 5.21 -14.60
C SER A 59 4.76 4.10 -15.35
N ILE A 60 4.00 3.26 -14.64
CA ILE A 60 3.20 2.19 -15.25
C ILE A 60 1.77 2.73 -15.37
N PRO A 61 1.15 2.70 -16.56
CA PRO A 61 -0.19 3.22 -16.76
C PRO A 61 -1.23 2.40 -15.97
N PRO A 62 -2.32 3.03 -15.50
CA PRO A 62 -3.42 2.32 -14.86
C PRO A 62 -4.17 1.44 -15.88
N CYS A 63 -4.69 0.31 -15.42
CA CYS A 63 -5.46 -0.64 -16.21
C CYS A 63 -6.70 -1.11 -15.42
N GLU A 64 -7.67 -1.72 -16.10
CA GLU A 64 -8.88 -2.24 -15.45
C GLU A 64 -8.59 -3.57 -14.75
N HIS A 65 -8.89 -3.62 -13.45
CA HIS A 65 -8.71 -4.79 -12.61
C HIS A 65 -10.05 -5.49 -12.38
N HIS A 66 -10.34 -6.56 -13.13
CA HIS A 66 -11.53 -7.41 -12.97
C HIS A 66 -12.87 -6.67 -13.02
N VAL A 67 -12.88 -5.48 -13.62
CA VAL A 67 -14.06 -4.64 -13.85
C VAL A 67 -14.09 -4.20 -15.31
N ASN A 68 -15.28 -3.88 -15.81
CA ASN A 68 -15.42 -3.24 -17.11
C ASN A 68 -15.28 -1.74 -16.92
N GLY A 69 -14.42 -1.11 -17.72
CA GLY A 69 -14.19 0.33 -17.65
C GLY A 69 -13.60 0.88 -18.94
N SER A 70 -13.03 2.08 -18.85
CA SER A 70 -12.53 2.83 -20.01
C SER A 70 -11.02 2.68 -20.22
N ARG A 71 -10.30 2.15 -19.23
CA ARG A 71 -8.86 1.86 -19.33
C ARG A 71 -8.63 0.53 -20.05
N PRO A 72 -7.43 0.30 -20.60
CA PRO A 72 -7.10 -1.03 -21.10
C PRO A 72 -7.15 -2.08 -19.98
N PRO A 73 -7.50 -3.34 -20.28
CA PRO A 73 -7.43 -4.42 -19.29
C PRO A 73 -5.97 -4.66 -18.87
N CYS A 74 -5.76 -5.04 -17.62
CA CYS A 74 -4.43 -5.43 -17.14
C CYS A 74 -3.98 -6.73 -17.80
N THR A 75 -2.74 -6.78 -18.31
CA THR A 75 -2.17 -7.94 -19.02
C THR A 75 -1.23 -8.79 -18.14
N GLY A 76 -1.46 -8.81 -16.83
CA GLY A 76 -0.58 -9.45 -15.85
C GLY A 76 0.64 -8.62 -15.48
N GLU A 77 1.69 -9.28 -14.97
CA GLU A 77 2.91 -8.63 -14.51
C GLU A 77 3.77 -8.10 -15.67
N GLY A 78 4.23 -6.86 -15.53
CA GLY A 78 5.11 -6.20 -16.48
C GLY A 78 6.59 -6.19 -16.05
N ALA A 79 7.45 -5.71 -16.94
CA ALA A 79 8.86 -5.50 -16.60
C ALA A 79 9.03 -4.38 -15.56
N THR A 80 9.75 -4.69 -14.47
CA THR A 80 10.08 -3.70 -13.44
C THR A 80 10.88 -2.52 -14.03
N PRO A 81 10.41 -1.27 -13.92
CA PRO A 81 11.13 -0.10 -14.40
C PRO A 81 12.55 0.01 -13.82
N LYS A 82 13.50 0.54 -14.59
CA LYS A 82 14.86 0.78 -14.11
C LYS A 82 14.87 1.81 -12.98
N CYS A 83 15.67 1.56 -11.95
CA CYS A 83 15.94 2.53 -10.89
C CYS A 83 16.70 3.73 -11.49
N ARG A 84 16.15 4.94 -11.34
CA ARG A 84 16.81 6.19 -11.70
C ARG A 84 16.84 7.10 -10.48
N LYS A 85 18.02 7.64 -10.16
CA LYS A 85 18.24 8.49 -8.99
C LYS A 85 18.23 9.98 -9.38
N ASN A 86 17.23 10.36 -10.16
CA ASN A 86 16.95 11.72 -10.58
C ASN A 86 15.43 11.97 -10.57
N CYS A 87 15.05 13.22 -10.28
CA CYS A 87 13.66 13.66 -10.35
C CYS A 87 13.27 13.98 -11.80
N GLU A 88 11.97 14.11 -12.06
CA GLU A 88 11.47 14.61 -13.34
C GLU A 88 11.97 16.05 -13.60
N PRO A 89 12.21 16.42 -14.88
CA PRO A 89 12.58 17.79 -15.22
C PRO A 89 11.55 18.80 -14.71
N GLY A 90 12.03 19.93 -14.19
CA GLY A 90 11.17 20.98 -13.64
C GLY A 90 10.78 20.77 -12.17
N TYR A 91 11.08 19.61 -11.58
CA TYR A 91 10.88 19.37 -10.16
C TYR A 91 12.07 19.89 -9.32
N THR A 92 11.76 20.52 -8.19
CA THR A 92 12.71 20.85 -7.12
C THR A 92 12.09 20.44 -5.77
N PRO A 93 12.87 19.93 -4.80
CA PRO A 93 14.34 19.89 -4.71
C PRO A 93 15.00 18.70 -5.46
N SER A 94 16.31 18.47 -5.25
CA SER A 94 17.05 17.36 -5.89
C SER A 94 16.59 15.99 -5.38
N TYR A 95 16.88 14.91 -6.11
CA TYR A 95 16.55 13.54 -5.69
C TYR A 95 17.09 13.17 -4.31
N LYS A 96 18.28 13.69 -3.95
CA LYS A 96 18.89 13.39 -2.65
C LYS A 96 18.16 14.14 -1.54
N ASP A 97 17.79 15.38 -1.79
CA ASP A 97 17.18 16.28 -0.80
C ASP A 97 15.69 16.01 -0.61
N ASP A 98 15.03 15.42 -1.62
CA ASP A 98 13.62 14.98 -1.54
C ASP A 98 13.43 13.64 -0.81
N LYS A 99 14.49 13.06 -0.22
CA LYS A 99 14.37 11.79 0.48
C LYS A 99 13.73 11.95 1.86
N HIS A 100 12.66 11.20 2.08
CA HIS A 100 11.98 11.03 3.36
C HIS A 100 12.31 9.67 3.98
N PHE A 101 12.67 9.65 5.26
CA PHE A 101 13.16 8.46 5.95
C PHE A 101 12.22 8.03 7.08
N GLY A 102 12.17 6.72 7.30
CA GLY A 102 11.61 6.13 8.51
C GLY A 102 12.66 6.08 9.61
N CYS A 103 12.24 6.29 10.85
CA CYS A 103 13.09 6.15 12.03
C CYS A 103 13.10 4.70 12.52
N SER A 104 11.99 4.00 12.35
CA SER A 104 11.86 2.58 12.67
C SER A 104 10.90 1.88 11.72
N SER A 105 11.05 0.57 11.62
CA SER A 105 10.12 -0.35 10.96
C SER A 105 10.00 -1.60 11.82
N TYR A 106 8.79 -2.11 12.01
CA TYR A 106 8.51 -3.24 12.88
C TYR A 106 7.27 -4.01 12.42
N SER A 107 7.18 -5.26 12.83
CA SER A 107 5.96 -6.04 12.72
C SER A 107 5.03 -5.74 13.89
N VAL A 108 3.74 -5.65 13.63
CA VAL A 108 2.70 -5.58 14.66
C VAL A 108 2.34 -7.01 15.05
N PRO A 109 2.16 -7.34 16.34
CA PRO A 109 1.73 -8.67 16.74
C PRO A 109 0.43 -9.10 16.04
N SER A 110 0.31 -10.39 15.70
CA SER A 110 -0.89 -11.00 15.12
C SER A 110 -2.01 -11.12 16.14
N ASN A 111 -2.54 -9.97 16.56
CA ASN A 111 -3.59 -9.81 17.54
C ASN A 111 -4.42 -8.58 17.15
N GLN A 112 -5.75 -8.74 17.07
CA GLN A 112 -6.62 -7.67 16.60
C GLN A 112 -6.51 -6.40 17.46
N GLU A 113 -6.37 -6.53 18.78
CA GLU A 113 -6.32 -5.38 19.68
C GLU A 113 -5.02 -4.60 19.50
N GLU A 114 -3.89 -5.28 19.29
CA GLU A 114 -2.61 -4.65 18.98
C GLU A 114 -2.62 -3.95 17.62
N ILE A 115 -3.22 -4.56 16.60
CA ILE A 115 -3.39 -3.94 15.26
C ILE A 115 -4.29 -2.71 15.35
N MET A 116 -5.42 -2.79 16.07
CA MET A 116 -6.29 -1.65 16.33
C MET A 116 -5.55 -0.53 17.07
N ALA A 117 -4.77 -0.88 18.10
CA ALA A 117 -4.02 0.08 18.89
C ALA A 117 -2.94 0.79 18.05
N GLU A 118 -2.24 0.07 17.17
CA GLU A 118 -1.27 0.65 16.25
C GLU A 118 -1.94 1.63 15.30
N ILE A 119 -3.05 1.23 14.66
CA ILE A 119 -3.79 2.09 13.74
C ILE A 119 -4.31 3.34 14.45
N TYR A 120 -4.84 3.20 15.66
CA TYR A 120 -5.34 4.32 16.46
C TYR A 120 -4.24 5.34 16.79
N LYS A 121 -3.07 4.86 17.21
CA LYS A 121 -1.98 5.70 17.72
C LYS A 121 -1.14 6.30 16.60
N ASN A 122 -0.81 5.50 15.61
CA ASN A 122 0.24 5.78 14.62
C ASN A 122 -0.29 5.89 13.18
N GLY A 123 -1.56 5.55 12.96
CA GLY A 123 -2.19 5.62 11.65
C GLY A 123 -2.11 4.31 10.86
N PRO A 124 -2.46 4.33 9.55
CA PRO A 124 -2.61 3.11 8.76
C PRO A 124 -1.36 2.23 8.72
N VAL A 125 -1.57 0.91 8.73
CA VAL A 125 -0.53 -0.12 8.64
C VAL A 125 -0.60 -0.84 7.31
N GLU A 126 0.49 -1.47 6.91
CA GLU A 126 0.51 -2.38 5.75
C GLU A 126 0.30 -3.81 6.25
N GLY A 127 -0.60 -4.54 5.60
CA GLY A 127 -0.86 -5.95 5.86
C GLY A 127 -0.79 -6.77 4.57
N ALA A 128 -0.78 -8.09 4.69
CA ALA A 128 -0.95 -8.98 3.55
C ALA A 128 -2.03 -10.02 3.85
N PHE A 129 -2.68 -10.54 2.81
CA PHE A 129 -3.63 -11.64 2.92
C PHE A 129 -3.62 -12.50 1.66
N SER A 130 -4.17 -13.71 1.78
CA SER A 130 -4.37 -14.63 0.66
C SER A 130 -5.59 -14.21 -0.15
N VAL A 131 -5.38 -13.91 -1.44
CA VAL A 131 -6.45 -13.64 -2.40
C VAL A 131 -6.97 -14.96 -2.95
N TYR A 132 -8.29 -15.09 -2.95
CA TYR A 132 -9.02 -16.17 -3.60
C TYR A 132 -9.82 -15.63 -4.78
N SER A 133 -10.20 -16.49 -5.72
CA SER A 133 -10.85 -16.03 -6.96
C SER A 133 -12.20 -15.35 -6.75
N ASP A 134 -12.92 -15.64 -5.66
CA ASP A 134 -14.15 -14.93 -5.28
C ASP A 134 -13.92 -13.49 -4.81
N PHE A 135 -12.75 -13.17 -4.24
CA PHE A 135 -12.38 -11.80 -3.85
C PHE A 135 -12.36 -10.84 -5.04
N LEU A 136 -11.97 -11.31 -6.23
CA LEU A 136 -11.90 -10.48 -7.44
C LEU A 136 -13.27 -9.88 -7.82
N LEU A 137 -14.35 -10.56 -7.40
CA LEU A 137 -15.74 -10.18 -7.66
C LEU A 137 -16.32 -9.26 -6.58
N TYR A 138 -15.57 -8.92 -5.53
CA TYR A 138 -16.04 -8.06 -4.44
C TYR A 138 -16.59 -6.73 -4.98
N LYS A 139 -17.73 -6.31 -4.41
CA LYS A 139 -18.40 -5.04 -4.70
C LYS A 139 -18.66 -4.21 -3.45
N SER A 140 -19.17 -4.85 -2.39
CA SER A 140 -19.53 -4.18 -1.13
C SER A 140 -19.71 -5.21 -0.01
N GLY A 141 -19.88 -4.73 1.22
CA GLY A 141 -20.11 -5.55 2.41
C GLY A 141 -18.82 -6.06 3.06
N VAL A 142 -18.93 -6.98 4.02
CA VAL A 142 -17.76 -7.60 4.65
C VAL A 142 -17.37 -8.87 3.91
N TYR A 143 -16.24 -8.83 3.20
CA TYR A 143 -15.70 -9.99 2.50
C TYR A 143 -15.38 -11.12 3.47
N GLN A 144 -15.94 -12.28 3.16
CA GLN A 144 -15.64 -13.58 3.74
C GLN A 144 -15.46 -14.53 2.57
N HIS A 145 -14.34 -15.25 2.54
CA HIS A 145 -14.06 -16.21 1.50
C HIS A 145 -15.04 -17.38 1.63
N VAL A 146 -15.66 -17.78 0.52
CA VAL A 146 -16.64 -18.88 0.49
C VAL A 146 -16.22 -19.98 -0.47
N LYS A 147 -15.66 -19.61 -1.64
CA LYS A 147 -15.32 -20.56 -2.70
C LYS A 147 -14.27 -20.00 -3.62
N GLY A 148 -13.60 -20.88 -4.37
CA GLY A 148 -12.63 -20.47 -5.37
C GLY A 148 -11.21 -20.83 -4.99
N GLU A 149 -10.33 -20.82 -5.97
CA GLU A 149 -8.93 -21.20 -5.82
C GLU A 149 -8.10 -20.05 -5.23
N MET A 150 -7.01 -20.41 -4.55
CA MET A 150 -6.02 -19.46 -4.05
C MET A 150 -5.26 -18.89 -5.25
N MET A 151 -5.31 -17.56 -5.40
CA MET A 151 -4.67 -16.84 -6.51
C MET A 151 -3.27 -16.33 -6.14
N GLY A 152 -2.98 -16.19 -4.84
CA GLY A 152 -1.69 -15.73 -4.34
C GLY A 152 -1.82 -14.81 -3.11
N GLY A 153 -0.71 -14.21 -2.69
CA GLY A 153 -0.68 -13.19 -1.64
C GLY A 153 -0.84 -11.78 -2.21
N HIS A 154 -1.47 -10.89 -1.45
CA HIS A 154 -1.64 -9.49 -1.82
C HIS A 154 -1.41 -8.56 -0.63
N ALA A 155 -0.57 -7.55 -0.82
CA ALA A 155 -0.28 -6.53 0.18
C ALA A 155 -1.25 -5.35 0.07
N ILE A 156 -1.73 -4.87 1.21
CA ILE A 156 -2.79 -3.87 1.31
C ILE A 156 -2.53 -2.89 2.46
N ARG A 157 -3.31 -1.81 2.51
CA ARG A 157 -3.25 -0.83 3.60
C ARG A 157 -4.49 -0.92 4.48
N ILE A 158 -4.33 -1.32 5.73
CA ILE A 158 -5.40 -1.35 6.74
C ILE A 158 -5.45 0.02 7.40
N LEU A 159 -6.62 0.67 7.37
CA LEU A 159 -6.77 2.07 7.81
C LEU A 159 -7.81 2.28 8.90
N GLY A 160 -8.54 1.24 9.28
CA GLY A 160 -9.52 1.29 10.35
C GLY A 160 -10.25 -0.02 10.51
N TRP A 161 -11.28 -0.03 11.34
CA TRP A 161 -12.13 -1.17 11.62
C TRP A 161 -13.55 -0.71 11.93
N GLY A 162 -14.48 -1.65 11.98
CA GLY A 162 -15.84 -1.39 12.41
C GLY A 162 -16.63 -2.68 12.57
N GLU A 163 -17.94 -2.52 12.52
CA GLU A 163 -18.91 -3.60 12.49
C GLU A 163 -20.02 -3.24 11.50
N GLU A 164 -20.44 -4.20 10.68
CA GLU A 164 -21.55 -4.06 9.74
C GLU A 164 -22.50 -5.23 9.93
N ASN A 165 -23.75 -4.95 10.32
CA ASN A 165 -24.78 -5.97 10.57
C ASN A 165 -24.32 -7.10 11.49
N GLY A 166 -23.62 -6.76 12.59
CA GLY A 166 -23.08 -7.74 13.54
C GLY A 166 -21.78 -8.43 13.10
N THR A 167 -21.25 -8.10 11.91
CA THR A 167 -20.00 -8.67 11.40
C THR A 167 -18.84 -7.70 11.61
N PRO A 168 -17.84 -8.03 12.45
CA PRO A 168 -16.67 -7.19 12.65
C PRO A 168 -15.78 -7.19 11.40
N TYR A 169 -15.24 -6.02 11.03
CA TYR A 169 -14.40 -5.89 9.84
C TYR A 169 -13.17 -5.00 10.04
N TRP A 170 -12.19 -5.20 9.17
CA TRP A 170 -11.11 -4.27 8.84
C TRP A 170 -11.50 -3.44 7.61
N LEU A 171 -11.27 -2.13 7.65
CA LEU A 171 -11.40 -1.23 6.50
C LEU A 171 -10.04 -1.15 5.79
N VAL A 172 -10.03 -1.52 4.51
CA VAL A 172 -8.80 -1.74 3.77
C VAL A 172 -8.82 -0.96 2.45
N GLY A 173 -7.74 -0.25 2.17
CA GLY A 173 -7.50 0.39 0.87
C GLY A 173 -6.77 -0.55 -0.07
N ASN A 174 -7.36 -0.84 -1.23
CA ASN A 174 -6.73 -1.63 -2.29
C ASN A 174 -5.90 -0.73 -3.22
N SER A 175 -5.19 -1.33 -4.18
CA SER A 175 -4.35 -0.66 -5.17
C SER A 175 -4.77 -0.90 -6.63
N TRP A 176 -6.02 -1.32 -6.83
CA TRP A 176 -6.62 -1.68 -8.12
C TRP A 176 -7.57 -0.60 -8.67
N ASN A 177 -7.17 0.67 -8.54
CA ASN A 177 -7.98 1.86 -8.85
C ASN A 177 -9.28 1.97 -8.02
N THR A 178 -10.03 3.05 -8.26
CA THR A 178 -11.22 3.41 -7.47
C THR A 178 -12.52 2.79 -8.00
N ASP A 179 -12.51 2.21 -9.18
CA ASP A 179 -13.65 1.53 -9.80
C ASP A 179 -13.77 0.05 -9.39
N TRP A 180 -12.75 -0.49 -8.73
CA TRP A 180 -12.82 -1.79 -8.10
C TRP A 180 -13.43 -1.70 -6.68
N GLY A 181 -14.27 -2.66 -6.33
CA GLY A 181 -14.88 -2.77 -4.99
C GLY A 181 -15.73 -1.57 -4.61
N ASP A 182 -15.59 -1.13 -3.36
CA ASP A 182 -16.28 0.04 -2.82
C ASP A 182 -15.35 1.26 -2.92
N ASN A 183 -15.35 1.90 -4.09
CA ASN A 183 -14.52 3.08 -4.37
C ASN A 183 -13.00 2.84 -4.19
N GLY A 184 -12.51 1.63 -4.50
CA GLY A 184 -11.12 1.19 -4.28
C GLY A 184 -10.84 0.67 -2.87
N PHE A 185 -11.86 0.62 -2.01
CA PHE A 185 -11.79 0.06 -0.67
C PHE A 185 -12.57 -1.26 -0.59
N PHE A 186 -12.28 -2.02 0.45
CA PHE A 186 -13.06 -3.19 0.83
C PHE A 186 -13.07 -3.36 2.35
N LYS A 187 -14.03 -4.15 2.82
CA LYS A 187 -14.08 -4.61 4.21
C LYS A 187 -13.82 -6.11 4.22
N ILE A 188 -13.06 -6.61 5.19
CA ILE A 188 -12.77 -8.04 5.36
C ILE A 188 -12.96 -8.43 6.82
N LEU A 189 -13.40 -9.66 7.05
CA LEU A 189 -13.66 -10.20 8.39
C LEU A 189 -12.46 -10.00 9.32
N ARG A 190 -12.73 -9.43 10.50
CA ARG A 190 -11.74 -9.13 11.55
C ARG A 190 -11.89 -10.08 12.74
N GLY A 191 -10.78 -10.38 13.40
CA GLY A 191 -10.71 -11.10 14.68
C GLY A 191 -10.64 -12.61 14.52
N GLN A 192 -10.42 -13.10 13.29
CA GLN A 192 -10.30 -14.53 12.98
C GLN A 192 -9.09 -14.82 12.09
N ASP A 193 -8.18 -13.84 11.92
CA ASP A 193 -7.09 -13.90 10.95
C ASP A 193 -7.54 -14.39 9.56
N HIS A 194 -8.71 -13.88 9.13
CA HIS A 194 -9.39 -14.39 7.94
C HIS A 194 -8.51 -14.16 6.70
N CYS A 195 -8.23 -15.24 5.96
CA CYS A 195 -7.27 -15.24 4.85
C CYS A 195 -5.84 -14.78 5.24
N GLY A 196 -5.47 -14.79 6.52
CA GLY A 196 -4.17 -14.35 7.02
C GLY A 196 -4.01 -12.83 7.16
N ILE A 197 -5.11 -12.06 7.14
CA ILE A 197 -5.10 -10.58 7.15
C ILE A 197 -4.44 -9.95 8.39
N GLU A 198 -4.34 -10.69 9.51
CA GLU A 198 -3.73 -10.25 10.77
C GLU A 198 -2.32 -10.84 10.98
N SER A 199 -1.95 -11.86 10.20
CA SER A 199 -0.67 -12.58 10.30
C SER A 199 0.56 -11.74 9.91
N GLU A 200 0.45 -10.90 8.88
CA GLU A 200 1.59 -10.17 8.30
C GLU A 200 1.39 -8.65 8.30
N VAL A 201 1.28 -8.05 9.49
CA VAL A 201 1.14 -6.61 9.65
C VAL A 201 2.47 -5.95 9.95
N VAL A 202 2.84 -4.94 9.16
CA VAL A 202 4.07 -4.15 9.31
C VAL A 202 3.75 -2.65 9.31
N ALA A 203 4.51 -1.93 10.12
CA ALA A 203 4.39 -0.49 10.31
C ALA A 203 5.76 0.13 10.60
N GLY A 204 5.77 1.44 10.86
CA GLY A 204 6.97 2.19 11.17
C GLY A 204 6.70 3.65 11.44
N VAL A 205 7.62 4.30 12.16
CA VAL A 205 7.47 5.68 12.59
C VAL A 205 8.31 6.60 11.68
N PRO A 206 7.75 7.68 11.12
CA PRO A 206 8.49 8.62 10.30
C PRO A 206 9.50 9.42 11.14
N CYS A 207 10.66 9.76 10.56
CA CYS A 207 11.56 10.70 11.20
C CYS A 207 11.04 12.14 11.09
N ALA A 208 10.84 12.81 12.21
CA ALA A 208 10.42 14.22 12.23
C ALA A 208 11.50 15.16 11.65
N LYS A 209 12.78 14.91 11.96
CA LYS A 209 14.00 15.49 11.36
C LYS A 209 15.19 14.56 11.63
N ARG A 210 16.18 14.53 10.74
CA ARG A 210 17.45 13.84 10.95
C ARG A 210 18.53 14.92 10.94
N ASP A 211 19.21 15.12 12.07
CA ASP A 211 20.34 16.04 12.19
C ASP A 211 21.56 15.54 11.39
#